data_AF-A0AA39YMJ5-F1
#
_entry.id   AF-A0AA39YMJ5-F1
#
_cell.length_a   1.000
_cell.length_b   1.000
_cell.length_c   1.000
_cell.angle_alpha   90.00
_cell.angle_beta   90.00
_cell.angle_gamma   90.00
#
_symmetry.space_group_name_H-M   'P 1'
#
loop_
_entity.id
_entity.type
_entity.pdbx_description
1 polymer ?
#
loop_
_entity_poly.entity_id
_entity_poly.type
_entity_poly.pdbx_seq_one_letter_code
_entity_poly.pdbx_strand_id
1 'polypeptide(L)'
;MEYSSEPSSPSSRQYHPTQTPPRQQQSPSVSATWFERAVCADNDVVLEMYDALKGLETAMAATERKRAQELNEMKEHVRRLERENEVMNLERESDSVALEELTKKNEESTMKIEELRREKEARKVELKELERESKANKTALEKASRASAEEISRLRKANETLREENDERKREFGMLKKRTEEELKKMNSTLTRLLASTQIADEDGVSLDSEYSMRKSHKATHPETSNEERAVHPPPSTEDSSAEFMARIRCNSAASMTIDARTNAFIDFLLQEFEYRSGSSVSHSSEAKQKFRNYAMRTEPSLLKGSKQTVRRVELAFWDGRDLRWSLSGMALDRYTQRRENFWKGI
;
A
#
# COMPACT_ATOMS: atom_id res chain seq x y z
N MET A 1 -29.28 16.45 -14.05
CA MET A 1 -29.77 17.83 -14.07
C MET A 1 -28.61 18.68 -14.56
N GLU A 2 -28.51 18.81 -15.87
CA GLU A 2 -27.48 19.60 -16.55
C GLU A 2 -27.98 21.04 -16.65
N TYR A 3 -27.21 21.98 -16.10
CA TYR A 3 -27.39 23.40 -16.38
C TYR A 3 -26.31 23.82 -17.37
N SER A 4 -26.69 23.83 -18.65
CA SER A 4 -26.02 24.55 -19.70
C SER A 4 -26.31 26.05 -19.54
N SER A 5 -25.27 26.86 -19.37
CA SER A 5 -25.35 28.31 -19.55
C SER A 5 -24.29 28.71 -20.58
N GLU A 6 -24.77 29.00 -21.78
CA GLU A 6 -24.01 29.54 -22.90
C GLU A 6 -23.56 31.00 -22.64
N PRO A 7 -22.53 31.48 -23.37
CA PRO A 7 -21.87 32.76 -23.13
C PRO A 7 -22.58 33.92 -23.84
N SER A 8 -22.83 34.99 -23.09
CA SER A 8 -23.36 36.26 -23.62
C SER A 8 -22.30 36.94 -24.51
N SER A 9 -22.59 36.98 -25.82
CA SER A 9 -21.86 37.77 -26.81
C SER A 9 -22.15 39.28 -26.68
N PRO A 10 -21.23 40.15 -27.14
CA PRO A 10 -21.19 41.55 -26.79
C PRO A 10 -22.28 42.36 -27.50
N SER A 11 -22.93 43.23 -26.74
CA SER A 11 -23.97 44.15 -27.23
C SER A 11 -23.41 45.05 -28.32
N SER A 12 -24.14 45.09 -29.42
CA SER A 12 -23.87 45.85 -30.64
C SER A 12 -23.61 47.32 -30.33
N ARG A 13 -22.43 47.82 -30.73
CA ARG A 13 -22.19 49.26 -30.92
C ARG A 13 -23.12 49.76 -32.02
N GLN A 14 -24.23 50.38 -31.64
CA GLN A 14 -24.99 51.24 -32.53
C GLN A 14 -24.12 52.48 -32.84
N TYR A 15 -23.62 52.52 -34.08
CA TYR A 15 -23.13 53.75 -34.68
C TYR A 15 -24.32 54.70 -34.84
N HIS A 16 -24.44 55.69 -33.97
CA HIS A 16 -25.31 56.83 -34.23
C HIS A 16 -24.66 57.71 -35.31
N PRO A 17 -25.38 58.03 -36.40
CA PRO A 17 -24.87 58.93 -37.42
C PRO A 17 -24.73 60.33 -36.82
N THR A 18 -23.62 60.96 -37.16
CA THR A 18 -23.24 62.33 -36.84
C THR A 18 -24.41 63.28 -37.06
N GLN A 19 -25.08 63.68 -35.98
CA GLN A 19 -25.99 64.82 -36.02
C GLN A 19 -25.12 66.07 -36.19
N THR A 20 -25.09 66.60 -37.40
CA THR A 20 -24.69 67.99 -37.66
C THR A 20 -25.44 68.90 -36.69
N PRO A 21 -24.76 69.75 -35.91
CA PRO A 21 -25.44 70.66 -35.00
C PRO A 21 -26.34 71.60 -35.81
N PRO A 22 -27.54 71.94 -35.32
CA PRO A 22 -28.39 72.90 -35.99
C PRO A 22 -27.62 74.22 -36.11
N ARG A 23 -27.58 74.76 -37.32
CA ARG A 23 -27.02 76.07 -37.64
C ARG A 23 -27.69 77.08 -36.70
N GLN A 24 -26.99 77.48 -35.64
CA GLN A 24 -27.44 78.55 -34.75
C GLN A 24 -27.67 79.76 -35.66
N GLN A 25 -28.95 80.10 -35.89
CA GLN A 25 -29.32 81.41 -36.38
C GLN A 25 -28.81 82.38 -35.32
N GLN A 26 -27.67 83.02 -35.60
CA GLN A 26 -27.18 84.11 -34.78
C GLN A 26 -28.22 85.23 -34.92
N SER A 27 -28.97 85.43 -33.84
CA SER A 27 -29.83 86.60 -33.69
C SER A 27 -29.01 87.84 -34.06
N PRO A 28 -29.56 88.79 -34.85
CA PRO A 28 -28.85 90.01 -35.15
C PRO A 28 -28.49 90.70 -33.82
N SER A 29 -27.24 91.16 -33.75
CA SER A 29 -26.68 91.76 -32.53
C SER A 29 -27.55 92.93 -32.08
N VAL A 30 -27.70 93.10 -30.76
CA VAL A 30 -28.59 94.13 -30.20
C VAL A 30 -28.11 95.52 -30.63
N SER A 31 -26.80 95.71 -30.75
CA SER A 31 -26.20 96.93 -31.27
C SER A 31 -26.54 97.15 -32.76
N ALA A 32 -26.55 96.11 -33.60
CA ALA A 32 -26.92 96.20 -35.02
C ALA A 32 -28.40 96.60 -35.23
N THR A 33 -29.31 96.00 -34.47
CA THR A 33 -30.76 96.32 -34.56
C THR A 33 -31.12 97.71 -34.03
N TRP A 34 -30.36 98.23 -33.06
CA TRP A 34 -30.53 99.59 -32.56
C TRP A 34 -30.01 100.62 -33.57
N PHE A 35 -28.92 100.31 -34.27
CA PHE A 35 -28.28 101.22 -35.23
C PHE A 35 -29.09 101.43 -36.52
N GLU A 36 -29.69 100.37 -37.06
CA GLU A 36 -30.55 100.46 -38.27
C GLU A 36 -31.72 101.44 -38.09
N ARG A 37 -32.13 101.75 -36.85
CA ARG A 37 -33.18 102.74 -36.54
C ARG A 37 -32.68 104.17 -36.34
N ALA A 38 -31.40 104.37 -36.03
CA ALA A 38 -30.88 105.66 -35.58
C ALA A 38 -30.14 106.46 -36.69
N VAL A 39 -29.72 105.80 -37.77
CA VAL A 39 -28.91 106.37 -38.87
C VAL A 39 -29.69 107.31 -39.82
N CYS A 40 -31.00 107.50 -39.63
CA CYS A 40 -31.78 108.44 -40.47
C CYS A 40 -31.49 109.93 -40.24
N ALA A 41 -30.58 110.29 -39.32
CA ALA A 41 -30.13 111.65 -39.09
C ALA A 41 -28.62 111.65 -38.83
N ASP A 42 -27.82 112.34 -39.65
CA ASP A 42 -26.36 112.49 -39.49
C ASP A 42 -26.02 113.00 -38.08
N ASN A 43 -25.68 112.09 -37.16
CA ASN A 43 -25.45 112.41 -35.75
C ASN A 43 -24.24 111.61 -35.22
N ASP A 44 -23.12 112.29 -35.05
CA ASP A 44 -21.86 111.69 -34.58
C ASP A 44 -22.00 111.01 -33.21
N VAL A 45 -22.91 111.50 -32.36
CA VAL A 45 -23.24 110.91 -31.05
C VAL A 45 -23.85 109.50 -31.18
N VAL A 46 -24.60 109.23 -32.25
CA VAL A 46 -25.22 107.92 -32.51
C VAL A 46 -24.14 106.89 -32.89
N LEU A 47 -23.15 107.29 -33.69
CA LEU A 47 -21.99 106.46 -34.03
C LEU A 47 -21.15 106.11 -32.79
N GLU A 48 -20.87 107.08 -31.92
CA GLU A 48 -20.14 106.83 -30.65
C GLU A 48 -20.91 105.87 -29.72
N MET A 49 -22.24 106.03 -29.59
CA MET A 49 -23.06 105.10 -28.81
C MET A 49 -23.06 103.68 -29.37
N TYR A 50 -23.02 103.52 -30.69
CA TYR A 50 -22.93 102.21 -31.33
C TYR A 50 -21.58 101.54 -31.13
N ASP A 51 -20.49 102.28 -31.28
CA ASP A 51 -19.16 101.76 -31.00
C ASP A 51 -19.02 101.36 -29.51
N ALA A 52 -19.63 102.13 -28.59
CA ALA A 52 -19.71 101.77 -27.18
C ALA A 52 -20.54 100.50 -26.93
N LEU A 53 -21.71 100.36 -27.57
CA LEU A 53 -22.57 99.16 -27.45
C LEU A 53 -21.89 97.92 -28.04
N LYS A 54 -21.21 98.07 -29.18
CA LYS A 54 -20.47 97.00 -29.84
C LYS A 54 -19.22 96.60 -29.05
N GLY A 55 -18.54 97.59 -28.44
CA GLY A 55 -17.46 97.37 -27.47
C GLY A 55 -17.94 96.59 -26.24
N LEU A 56 -19.12 96.93 -25.72
CA LEU A 56 -19.73 96.20 -24.61
C LEU A 56 -20.13 94.76 -25.01
N GLU A 57 -20.73 94.58 -26.18
CA GLU A 57 -21.15 93.28 -26.71
C GLU A 57 -19.94 92.36 -26.95
N THR A 58 -18.83 92.90 -27.47
CA THR A 58 -17.58 92.16 -27.61
C THR A 58 -16.93 91.82 -26.27
N ALA A 59 -16.95 92.75 -25.30
CA ALA A 59 -16.45 92.51 -23.94
C ALA A 59 -17.28 91.45 -23.20
N MET A 60 -18.61 91.48 -23.32
CA MET A 60 -19.51 90.46 -22.77
C MET A 60 -19.29 89.10 -23.41
N ALA A 61 -19.20 89.04 -24.74
CA ALA A 61 -18.90 87.79 -25.44
C ALA A 61 -17.51 87.23 -25.06
N ALA A 62 -16.52 88.09 -24.80
CA ALA A 62 -15.21 87.66 -24.30
C ALA A 62 -15.29 87.12 -22.87
N THR A 63 -16.05 87.76 -21.98
CA THR A 63 -16.26 87.27 -20.61
C THR A 63 -17.04 85.96 -20.58
N GLU A 64 -18.05 85.79 -21.43
CA GLU A 64 -18.79 84.54 -21.57
C GLU A 64 -17.91 83.40 -22.10
N ARG A 65 -17.08 83.66 -23.12
CA ARG A 65 -16.11 82.67 -23.60
C ARG A 65 -15.12 82.27 -22.52
N LYS A 66 -14.62 83.24 -21.73
CA LYS A 66 -13.72 82.95 -20.62
C LYS A 66 -14.39 82.10 -19.54
N ARG A 67 -15.62 82.42 -19.15
CA ARG A 67 -16.41 81.60 -18.21
C ARG A 67 -16.68 80.20 -18.75
N ALA A 68 -16.98 80.07 -20.05
CA ALA A 68 -17.20 78.77 -20.69
C ALA A 68 -15.91 77.93 -20.70
N GLN A 69 -14.77 78.56 -20.93
CA GLN A 69 -13.45 77.91 -20.87
C GLN A 69 -13.13 77.43 -19.44
N GLU A 70 -13.25 78.30 -18.43
CA GLU A 70 -13.02 77.95 -17.03
C GLU A 70 -13.96 76.82 -16.56
N LEU A 71 -15.23 76.85 -16.97
CA LEU A 71 -16.19 75.79 -16.68
C LEU A 71 -15.80 74.47 -17.34
N ASN A 72 -15.26 74.50 -18.57
CA ASN A 72 -14.82 73.30 -19.27
C ASN A 72 -13.56 72.70 -18.63
N GLU A 73 -12.59 73.54 -18.29
CA GLU A 73 -11.37 73.12 -17.56
C GLU A 73 -11.72 72.48 -16.22
N MET A 74 -12.66 73.07 -15.47
CA MET A 74 -13.15 72.51 -14.21
C MET A 74 -13.87 71.16 -14.41
N LYS A 75 -14.68 71.02 -15.47
CA LYS A 75 -15.32 69.73 -15.80
C LYS A 75 -14.30 68.65 -16.14
N GLU A 76 -13.27 68.97 -16.91
CA GLU A 76 -12.20 67.99 -17.20
C GLU A 76 -11.39 67.61 -15.95
N HIS A 77 -11.14 68.57 -15.06
CA HIS A 77 -10.48 68.30 -13.79
C HIS A 77 -11.32 67.37 -12.89
N VAL A 78 -12.62 67.64 -12.76
CA VAL A 78 -13.55 66.77 -12.01
C VAL A 78 -13.57 65.37 -12.60
N ARG A 79 -13.73 65.22 -13.93
CA ARG A 79 -13.70 63.89 -14.56
C ARG A 79 -12.38 63.15 -14.36
N ARG A 80 -11.25 63.87 -14.26
CA ARG A 80 -9.95 63.25 -13.96
C ARG A 80 -9.91 62.73 -12.53
N LEU A 81 -10.32 63.55 -11.57
CA LEU A 81 -10.39 63.15 -10.17
C LEU A 81 -11.36 61.98 -9.94
N GLU A 82 -12.51 61.96 -10.62
CA GLU A 82 -13.45 60.85 -10.56
C GLU A 82 -12.81 59.54 -11.03
N ARG A 83 -12.09 59.57 -12.17
CA ARG A 83 -11.35 58.40 -12.66
C ARG A 83 -10.23 57.97 -11.72
N GLU A 84 -9.46 58.92 -11.19
CA GLU A 84 -8.39 58.62 -10.21
C GLU A 84 -8.97 58.02 -8.93
N ASN A 85 -10.10 58.51 -8.45
CA ASN A 85 -10.78 57.98 -7.27
C ASN A 85 -11.33 56.57 -7.51
N GLU A 86 -11.85 56.30 -8.71
CA GLU A 86 -12.31 54.97 -9.09
C GLU A 86 -11.16 53.97 -9.20
N VAL A 87 -10.03 54.37 -9.79
CA VAL A 87 -8.80 53.55 -9.81
C VAL A 87 -8.32 53.26 -8.39
N MET A 88 -8.23 54.27 -7.52
CA MET A 88 -7.81 54.07 -6.13
C MET A 88 -8.76 53.15 -5.35
N ASN A 89 -10.07 53.21 -5.61
CA ASN A 89 -11.03 52.33 -4.95
C ASN A 89 -10.87 50.88 -5.42
N LEU A 90 -10.70 50.65 -6.72
CA LEU A 90 -10.44 49.31 -7.26
C LEU A 90 -9.12 48.72 -6.72
N GLU A 91 -8.08 49.55 -6.60
CA GLU A 91 -6.80 49.14 -6.00
C GLU A 91 -6.98 48.75 -4.52
N ARG A 92 -7.71 49.55 -3.73
CA ARG A 92 -8.01 49.22 -2.33
C ARG A 92 -8.83 47.93 -2.18
N GLU A 93 -9.82 47.72 -3.04
CA GLU A 93 -10.62 46.48 -3.04
C GLU A 93 -9.74 45.28 -3.38
N SER A 94 -8.87 45.40 -4.39
CA SER A 94 -7.90 44.36 -4.76
C SER A 94 -6.94 44.04 -3.62
N ASP A 95 -6.37 45.06 -2.97
CA ASP A 95 -5.46 44.88 -1.83
C ASP A 95 -6.16 44.27 -0.62
N SER A 96 -7.42 44.64 -0.38
CA SER A 96 -8.24 44.05 0.68
C SER A 96 -8.46 42.56 0.44
N VAL A 97 -8.79 42.16 -0.78
CA VAL A 97 -8.97 40.74 -1.15
C VAL A 97 -7.64 39.98 -1.02
N ALA A 98 -6.53 40.56 -1.50
CA ALA A 98 -5.21 39.95 -1.38
C ALA A 98 -4.79 39.75 0.08
N LEU A 99 -5.10 40.72 0.95
CA LEU A 99 -4.82 40.62 2.38
C LEU A 99 -5.65 39.51 3.04
N GLU A 100 -6.93 39.41 2.72
CA GLU A 100 -7.82 38.35 3.22
C GLU A 100 -7.38 36.95 2.77
N GLU A 101 -6.91 36.81 1.53
CA GLU A 101 -6.36 35.54 1.05
C GLU A 101 -5.06 35.16 1.80
N LEU A 102 -4.19 36.15 2.05
CA LEU A 102 -2.97 35.93 2.83
C LEU A 102 -3.24 35.57 4.28
N THR A 103 -4.22 36.20 4.95
CA THR A 103 -4.59 35.85 6.32
C THR A 103 -5.13 34.43 6.39
N LYS A 104 -6.04 34.06 5.49
CA LYS A 104 -6.58 32.70 5.41
C LYS A 104 -5.49 31.66 5.17
N LYS A 105 -4.58 31.90 4.24
CA LYS A 105 -3.46 31.00 3.97
C LYS A 105 -2.51 30.87 5.16
N ASN A 106 -2.32 31.96 5.92
CA ASN A 106 -1.52 31.94 7.13
C ASN A 106 -2.21 31.14 8.25
N GLU A 107 -3.53 31.29 8.42
CA GLU A 107 -4.32 30.49 9.35
C GLU A 107 -4.27 29.00 9.00
N GLU A 108 -4.44 28.64 7.73
CA GLU A 108 -4.31 27.24 7.28
C GLU A 108 -2.91 26.67 7.55
N SER A 109 -1.85 27.45 7.27
CA SER A 109 -0.47 27.06 7.55
C SER A 109 -0.21 26.84 9.04
N THR A 110 -0.70 27.74 9.90
CA THR A 110 -0.55 27.62 11.36
C THR A 110 -1.32 26.42 11.91
N MET A 111 -2.54 26.15 11.42
CA MET A 111 -3.27 24.93 11.77
C MET A 111 -2.50 23.67 11.35
N LYS A 112 -1.90 23.67 10.17
CA LYS A 112 -1.12 22.52 9.69
C LYS A 112 0.13 22.28 10.54
N ILE A 113 0.81 23.34 10.97
CA ILE A 113 1.97 23.25 11.87
C ILE A 113 1.56 22.63 13.21
N GLU A 114 0.43 23.06 13.79
CA GLU A 114 -0.06 22.50 15.05
C GLU A 114 -0.50 21.03 14.93
N GLU A 115 -1.13 20.65 13.81
CA GLU A 115 -1.43 19.24 13.52
C GLU A 115 -0.17 18.39 13.47
N LEU A 116 0.85 18.82 12.71
CA LEU A 116 2.13 18.11 12.61
C LEU A 116 2.85 18.03 13.96
N ARG A 117 2.74 19.06 14.79
CA ARG A 117 3.30 19.06 16.15
C ARG A 117 2.63 18.01 17.04
N ARG A 118 1.30 17.90 16.99
CA ARG A 118 0.56 16.85 17.73
C ARG A 118 0.91 15.46 17.24
N GLU A 119 0.96 15.25 15.93
CA GLU A 119 1.33 13.94 15.35
C GLU A 119 2.76 13.54 15.75
N LYS A 120 3.70 14.49 15.72
CA LYS A 120 5.09 14.25 16.15
C LYS A 120 5.17 13.80 17.60
N GLU A 121 4.44 14.45 18.52
CA GLU A 121 4.44 14.05 19.93
C GLU A 121 3.74 12.71 20.15
N ALA A 122 2.64 12.42 19.43
CA ALA A 122 2.00 11.10 19.46
C ALA A 122 2.96 9.98 19.02
N ARG A 123 3.65 10.15 17.88
CA ARG A 123 4.66 9.19 17.40
C ARG A 123 5.82 9.01 18.38
N LYS A 124 6.21 10.06 19.10
CA LYS A 124 7.27 9.99 20.12
C LYS A 124 6.84 9.17 21.34
N VAL A 125 5.56 9.21 21.72
CA VAL A 125 5.01 8.35 22.77
C VAL A 125 4.99 6.90 22.30
N GLU A 126 4.49 6.64 21.09
CA GLU A 126 4.44 5.30 20.49
C GLU A 126 5.85 4.66 20.39
N LEU A 127 6.85 5.42 19.94
CA LEU A 127 8.24 4.94 19.90
C LEU A 127 8.77 4.52 21.27
N LYS A 128 8.44 5.26 22.33
CA LYS A 128 8.85 4.91 23.70
C LYS A 128 8.13 3.67 24.22
N GLU A 129 6.90 3.44 23.79
CA GLU A 129 6.15 2.23 24.14
C GLU A 129 6.74 1.00 23.45
N LEU A 130 6.96 1.09 22.13
CA LEU A 130 7.62 0.05 21.34
C LEU A 130 9.03 -0.27 21.85
N GLU A 131 9.80 0.72 22.29
CA GLU A 131 11.12 0.47 22.88
C GLU A 131 11.02 -0.33 24.19
N ARG A 132 10.02 -0.05 25.03
CA ARG A 132 9.77 -0.81 26.27
C ARG A 132 9.32 -2.24 25.96
N GLU A 133 8.40 -2.41 25.01
CA GLU A 133 7.95 -3.73 24.57
C GLU A 133 9.11 -4.54 23.98
N SER A 134 9.95 -3.93 23.15
CA SER A 134 11.14 -4.58 22.60
C SER A 134 12.10 -5.04 23.70
N LYS A 135 12.32 -4.21 24.74
CA LYS A 135 13.15 -4.58 25.90
C LYS A 135 12.52 -5.75 26.66
N ALA A 136 11.21 -5.69 26.92
CA ALA A 136 10.49 -6.76 27.59
C ALA A 136 10.57 -8.09 26.81
N ASN A 137 10.29 -8.05 25.50
CA ASN A 137 10.37 -9.21 24.61
C ASN A 137 11.78 -9.81 24.57
N LYS A 138 12.83 -8.98 24.52
CA LYS A 138 14.21 -9.46 24.61
C LYS A 138 14.46 -10.23 25.90
N THR A 139 14.04 -9.68 27.05
CA THR A 139 14.22 -10.37 28.34
C THR A 139 13.40 -11.66 28.44
N ALA A 140 12.19 -11.68 27.89
CA ALA A 140 11.34 -12.87 27.85
C ALA A 140 11.96 -13.97 26.99
N LEU A 141 12.50 -13.61 25.83
CA LEU A 141 13.18 -14.55 24.92
C LEU A 141 14.43 -15.16 25.56
N GLU A 142 15.25 -14.35 26.24
CA GLU A 142 16.43 -14.84 26.98
C GLU A 142 16.05 -15.81 28.11
N LYS A 143 14.94 -15.56 28.81
CA LYS A 143 14.41 -16.48 29.84
C LYS A 143 13.91 -17.78 29.22
N ALA A 144 13.13 -17.70 28.14
CA ALA A 144 12.63 -18.88 27.43
C ALA A 144 13.78 -19.74 26.88
N SER A 145 14.81 -19.10 26.33
CA SER A 145 16.00 -19.78 25.80
C SER A 145 16.78 -20.50 26.90
N ARG A 146 16.94 -19.87 28.07
CA ARG A 146 17.56 -20.51 29.25
C ARG A 146 16.74 -21.69 29.75
N ALA A 147 15.43 -21.52 29.91
CA ALA A 147 14.55 -22.60 30.34
C ALA A 147 14.57 -23.79 29.36
N SER A 148 14.59 -23.53 28.05
CA SER A 148 14.73 -24.58 27.04
C SER A 148 16.08 -25.29 27.12
N ALA A 149 17.18 -24.55 27.32
CA ALA A 149 18.51 -25.16 27.47
C ALA A 149 18.62 -26.04 28.72
N GLU A 150 18.03 -25.61 29.83
CA GLU A 150 17.93 -26.40 31.06
C GLU A 150 17.14 -27.69 30.83
N GLU A 151 16.00 -27.62 30.15
CA GLU A 151 15.18 -28.79 29.87
C GLU A 151 15.86 -29.78 28.92
N ILE A 152 16.52 -29.28 27.88
CA ILE A 152 17.36 -30.13 26.99
C ILE A 152 18.46 -30.83 27.80
N SER A 153 19.09 -30.13 28.75
CA SER A 153 20.11 -30.71 29.62
C SER A 153 19.53 -31.82 30.51
N ARG A 154 18.35 -31.63 31.10
CA ARG A 154 17.64 -32.67 31.87
C ARG A 154 17.31 -33.89 31.02
N LEU A 155 16.73 -33.68 29.84
CA LEU A 155 16.37 -34.76 28.93
C LEU A 155 17.59 -35.54 28.41
N ARG A 156 18.73 -34.88 28.21
CA ARG A 156 19.99 -35.55 27.86
C ARG A 156 20.47 -36.47 28.97
N LYS A 157 20.47 -35.99 30.22
CA LYS A 157 20.84 -36.81 31.37
C LYS A 157 19.91 -38.01 31.54
N ALA A 158 18.59 -37.80 31.44
CA ALA A 158 17.61 -38.87 31.55
C ALA A 158 17.72 -39.91 30.42
N ASN A 159 18.02 -39.48 29.19
CA ASN A 159 18.29 -40.43 28.10
C ASN A 159 19.56 -41.24 28.33
N GLU A 160 20.60 -40.64 28.91
CA GLU A 160 21.83 -41.36 29.21
C GLU A 160 21.60 -42.44 30.26
N THR A 161 20.90 -42.12 31.36
CA THR A 161 20.54 -43.11 32.38
C THR A 161 19.70 -44.24 31.79
N LEU A 162 18.74 -43.93 30.90
CA LEU A 162 17.94 -44.96 30.23
C LEU A 162 18.77 -45.84 29.29
N ARG A 163 19.82 -45.30 28.65
CA ARG A 163 20.76 -46.10 27.84
C ARG A 163 21.57 -47.05 28.70
N GLU A 164 22.13 -46.56 29.80
CA GLU A 164 22.89 -47.38 30.76
C GLU A 164 22.04 -48.53 31.29
N GLU A 165 20.79 -48.25 31.70
CA GLU A 165 19.83 -49.28 32.14
C GLU A 165 19.50 -50.28 31.02
N ASN A 166 19.34 -49.81 29.77
CA ASN A 166 19.07 -50.69 28.65
C ASN A 166 20.24 -51.64 28.37
N ASP A 167 21.47 -51.12 28.44
CA ASP A 167 22.68 -51.91 28.24
C ASP A 167 22.94 -52.89 29.38
N GLU A 168 22.58 -52.54 30.62
CA GLU A 168 22.55 -53.47 31.75
C GLU A 168 21.56 -54.62 31.49
N ARG A 169 20.31 -54.30 31.15
CA ARG A 169 19.28 -55.32 30.86
C ARG A 169 19.70 -56.24 29.71
N LYS A 170 20.36 -55.72 28.67
CA LYS A 170 20.91 -56.56 27.59
C LYS A 170 21.97 -57.53 28.09
N ARG A 171 22.84 -57.10 29.01
CA ARG A 171 23.87 -57.96 29.62
C ARG A 171 23.23 -59.04 30.48
N GLU A 172 22.27 -58.68 31.33
CA GLU A 172 21.50 -59.64 32.14
C GLU A 172 20.77 -60.68 31.26
N PHE A 173 20.08 -60.22 30.22
CA PHE A 173 19.40 -61.09 29.26
C PHE A 173 20.38 -62.05 28.57
N GLY A 174 21.55 -61.56 28.17
CA GLY A 174 22.61 -62.39 27.58
C GLY A 174 23.11 -63.49 28.53
N MET A 175 23.29 -63.17 29.81
CA MET A 175 23.69 -64.14 30.83
C MET A 175 22.60 -65.17 31.10
N LEU A 176 21.34 -64.73 31.22
CA LEU A 176 20.21 -65.63 31.42
C LEU A 176 20.06 -66.59 30.24
N LYS A 177 20.16 -66.07 29.01
CA LYS A 177 20.12 -66.88 27.78
C LYS A 177 21.19 -67.98 27.81
N LYS A 178 22.44 -67.65 28.11
CA LYS A 178 23.53 -68.64 28.22
C LYS A 178 23.22 -69.72 29.28
N ARG A 179 22.75 -69.31 30.47
CA ARG A 179 22.36 -70.27 31.52
C ARG A 179 21.26 -71.21 31.03
N THR A 180 20.22 -70.68 30.38
CA THR A 180 19.13 -71.51 29.85
C THR A 180 19.60 -72.46 28.73
N GLU A 181 20.51 -72.03 27.87
CA GLU A 181 21.12 -72.88 26.83
C GLU A 181 21.96 -74.01 27.44
N GLU A 182 22.73 -73.72 28.49
CA GLU A 182 23.51 -74.73 29.23
C GLU A 182 22.61 -75.73 29.94
N GLU A 183 21.53 -75.28 30.57
CA GLU A 183 20.52 -76.15 31.20
C GLU A 183 19.84 -77.05 30.17
N LEU A 184 19.42 -76.49 29.02
CA LEU A 184 18.88 -77.27 27.90
C LEU A 184 19.89 -78.31 27.42
N LYS A 185 21.16 -77.96 27.29
CA LYS A 185 22.23 -78.89 26.89
C LYS A 185 22.41 -80.02 27.91
N LYS A 186 22.36 -79.72 29.21
CA LYS A 186 22.43 -80.72 30.30
C LYS A 186 21.22 -81.64 30.31
N MET A 187 20.02 -81.09 30.13
CA MET A 187 18.80 -81.91 30.03
C MET A 187 18.85 -82.81 28.80
N ASN A 188 19.27 -82.28 27.66
CA ASN A 188 19.38 -83.06 26.43
C ASN A 188 20.40 -84.19 26.57
N SER A 189 21.58 -83.94 27.15
CA SER A 189 22.56 -85.01 27.40
C SER A 189 22.07 -86.07 28.38
N THR A 190 21.28 -85.67 29.38
CA THR A 190 20.63 -86.59 30.32
C THR A 190 19.59 -87.46 29.61
N LEU A 191 18.74 -86.85 28.78
CA LEU A 191 17.78 -87.57 27.94
C LEU A 191 18.47 -88.55 26.99
N THR A 192 19.53 -88.13 26.30
CA THR A 192 20.32 -89.02 25.44
C THR A 192 20.89 -90.21 26.22
N ARG A 193 21.37 -89.99 27.46
CA ARG A 193 21.88 -91.07 28.31
C ARG A 193 20.78 -92.04 28.73
N LEU A 194 19.60 -91.53 29.12
CA LEU A 194 18.46 -92.37 29.47
C LEU A 194 17.97 -93.20 28.27
N LEU A 195 17.97 -92.61 27.07
CA LEU A 195 17.66 -93.33 25.83
C LEU A 195 18.72 -94.40 25.49
N ALA A 196 20.01 -94.13 25.71
CA ALA A 196 21.06 -95.13 25.51
C ALA A 196 21.00 -96.25 26.55
N SER A 197 20.66 -95.94 27.81
CA SER A 197 20.47 -96.94 28.87
C SER A 197 19.24 -97.82 28.66
N THR A 198 18.21 -97.32 27.99
CA THR A 198 17.05 -98.14 27.59
C THR A 198 17.36 -99.01 26.38
N GLN A 199 18.29 -98.60 25.49
CA GLN A 199 18.81 -99.46 24.41
C GLN A 199 19.74 -100.59 24.87
N ILE A 200 20.35 -100.51 26.07
CA ILE A 200 21.21 -101.58 26.62
C ILE A 200 20.40 -102.61 27.44
N ALA A 201 19.12 -102.33 27.71
CA ALA A 201 18.24 -103.25 28.44
C ALA A 201 17.46 -104.21 27.52
N ASP A 202 17.47 -104.00 26.21
CA ASP A 202 16.80 -104.85 25.23
C ASP A 202 17.81 -105.36 24.19
N GLU A 203 18.68 -106.28 24.62
CA GLU A 203 19.24 -107.31 23.72
C GLU A 203 18.44 -108.60 23.96
N ASP A 204 17.17 -108.57 23.55
CA ASP A 204 16.52 -109.69 22.92
C ASP A 204 15.56 -109.12 21.86
N GLY A 205 15.68 -109.64 20.65
CA GLY A 205 15.20 -109.00 19.43
C GLY A 205 13.70 -108.68 19.42
N VAL A 206 13.33 -107.71 18.58
CA VAL A 206 12.55 -107.94 17.36
C VAL A 206 12.27 -106.59 16.68
N SER A 207 12.45 -106.60 15.36
CA SER A 207 11.90 -105.70 14.35
C SER A 207 10.61 -104.98 14.73
N LEU A 208 10.51 -103.69 14.38
CA LEU A 208 9.33 -103.15 13.68
C LEU A 208 9.62 -101.75 13.15
N ASP A 209 9.32 -101.59 11.85
CA ASP A 209 9.19 -100.33 11.13
C ASP A 209 8.31 -99.31 11.87
N SER A 210 8.60 -98.02 11.71
CA SER A 210 7.56 -97.06 11.30
C SER A 210 8.16 -95.71 10.94
N GLU A 211 7.86 -95.31 9.73
CA GLU A 211 7.92 -93.95 9.18
C GLU A 211 7.40 -92.89 10.17
N TYR A 212 7.94 -91.68 10.12
CA TYR A 212 7.12 -90.48 9.94
C TYR A 212 7.95 -89.34 9.34
N SER A 213 7.68 -89.10 8.05
CA SER A 213 8.07 -87.92 7.29
C SER A 213 6.99 -86.84 7.42
N MET A 214 7.33 -85.64 7.88
CA MET A 214 6.57 -84.39 7.68
C MET A 214 7.58 -83.24 7.75
N ARG A 215 8.10 -82.69 6.65
CA ARG A 215 7.52 -81.64 5.78
C ARG A 215 6.82 -80.48 6.53
N LYS A 216 7.43 -79.29 6.40
CA LYS A 216 6.88 -77.97 5.96
C LYS A 216 7.59 -76.84 6.73
N SER A 217 8.43 -76.01 6.09
CA SER A 217 8.11 -74.89 5.17
C SER A 217 7.58 -73.64 5.88
N HIS A 218 8.19 -72.49 5.51
CA HIS A 218 7.73 -71.08 5.46
C HIS A 218 8.85 -70.19 6.04
N LYS A 219 9.80 -69.62 5.29
CA LYS A 219 9.72 -68.57 4.24
C LYS A 219 8.53 -67.62 4.33
N ALA A 220 8.80 -66.45 4.90
CA ALA A 220 8.24 -65.11 4.62
C ALA A 220 9.19 -64.14 5.36
N THR A 221 10.08 -63.34 4.76
CA THR A 221 9.92 -62.34 3.70
C THR A 221 8.66 -61.50 3.88
N HIS A 222 8.82 -60.32 4.48
CA HIS A 222 8.08 -59.11 4.18
C HIS A 222 8.84 -57.90 4.73
N PRO A 223 8.66 -56.70 4.15
CA PRO A 223 9.70 -56.15 3.29
C PRO A 223 10.16 -54.75 3.72
N GLU A 224 11.32 -54.37 3.18
CA GLU A 224 11.65 -52.98 2.90
C GLU A 224 10.53 -52.38 2.01
N THR A 225 9.93 -51.28 2.44
CA THR A 225 9.22 -50.39 1.53
C THR A 225 10.11 -49.19 1.26
N SER A 226 10.68 -49.24 0.06
CA SER A 226 11.38 -48.20 -0.64
C SER A 226 10.50 -46.99 -0.93
N ASN A 227 11.20 -45.87 -1.11
CA ASN A 227 10.79 -44.67 -1.82
C ASN A 227 10.13 -44.96 -3.18
N GLU A 228 9.22 -44.05 -3.53
CA GLU A 228 8.75 -43.55 -4.84
C GLU A 228 7.22 -43.37 -4.71
N GLU A 229 6.60 -42.27 -5.10
CA GLU A 229 6.64 -41.75 -6.46
C GLU A 229 6.08 -40.33 -6.50
N ARG A 230 6.78 -39.48 -7.26
CA ARG A 230 6.48 -38.08 -7.52
C ARG A 230 5.40 -38.02 -8.59
N ALA A 231 4.15 -37.78 -8.20
CA ALA A 231 3.06 -37.57 -9.15
C ALA A 231 3.26 -36.26 -9.93
N VAL A 232 3.58 -36.39 -11.22
CA VAL A 232 3.55 -35.33 -12.23
C VAL A 232 2.09 -35.03 -12.55
N HIS A 233 1.63 -33.81 -12.26
CA HIS A 233 0.33 -33.32 -12.70
C HIS A 233 0.48 -32.45 -13.97
N PRO A 234 -0.46 -32.54 -14.93
CA PRO A 234 -0.47 -31.73 -16.15
C PRO A 234 -0.81 -30.26 -15.84
N PRO A 235 -0.47 -29.29 -16.71
CA PRO A 235 -0.66 -27.87 -16.43
C PRO A 235 -2.15 -27.51 -16.50
N PRO A 236 -2.76 -26.96 -15.43
CA PRO A 236 -4.13 -26.46 -15.51
C PRO A 236 -4.18 -25.07 -16.15
N SER A 237 -5.25 -24.88 -16.92
CA SER A 237 -5.65 -23.68 -17.66
C SER A 237 -5.80 -22.42 -16.78
N THR A 238 -5.67 -21.28 -17.43
CA THR A 238 -5.44 -19.91 -16.93
C THR A 238 -6.59 -19.22 -16.15
N GLU A 239 -7.54 -19.95 -15.60
CA GLU A 239 -8.69 -19.38 -14.90
C GLU A 239 -8.83 -20.05 -13.51
N ASP A 240 -8.85 -19.24 -12.45
CA ASP A 240 -8.96 -19.62 -11.02
C ASP A 240 -7.70 -20.09 -10.25
N SER A 241 -6.58 -19.43 -10.50
CA SER A 241 -5.33 -19.57 -9.71
C SER A 241 -5.45 -19.30 -8.21
N SER A 242 -6.48 -18.60 -7.70
CA SER A 242 -6.60 -18.36 -6.24
C SER A 242 -7.35 -19.48 -5.48
N ALA A 243 -8.30 -20.17 -6.12
CA ALA A 243 -9.08 -21.24 -5.50
C ALA A 243 -8.35 -22.58 -5.61
N GLU A 244 -7.76 -22.89 -6.77
CA GLU A 244 -6.93 -24.08 -6.95
C GLU A 244 -5.68 -24.05 -6.08
N PHE A 245 -5.06 -22.88 -5.91
CA PHE A 245 -3.95 -22.68 -5.00
C PHE A 245 -4.37 -23.02 -3.56
N MET A 246 -5.47 -22.43 -3.05
CA MET A 246 -5.95 -22.71 -1.68
C MET A 246 -6.23 -24.20 -1.41
N ALA A 247 -6.47 -25.03 -2.43
CA ALA A 247 -6.64 -26.47 -2.28
C ALA A 247 -5.31 -27.27 -2.15
N ARG A 248 -4.17 -26.72 -2.61
CA ARG A 248 -2.90 -27.46 -2.78
C ARG A 248 -1.76 -27.02 -1.84
N ILE A 249 -1.92 -25.93 -1.11
CA ILE A 249 -0.86 -25.30 -0.30
C ILE A 249 -0.44 -26.14 0.90
N ARG A 250 0.87 -26.17 1.16
CA ARG A 250 1.45 -26.59 2.45
C ARG A 250 2.11 -25.38 3.10
N CYS A 251 1.90 -25.13 4.39
CA CYS A 251 2.57 -24.00 5.06
C CYS A 251 4.08 -24.27 5.16
N ASN A 252 4.92 -23.44 4.53
CA ASN A 252 6.38 -23.59 4.59
C ASN A 252 6.97 -22.68 5.67
N SER A 253 7.61 -23.26 6.68
CA SER A 253 8.30 -22.52 7.76
C SER A 253 9.45 -21.66 7.25
N ALA A 254 10.06 -22.03 6.10
CA ALA A 254 11.17 -21.30 5.52
C ALA A 254 10.78 -19.91 4.98
N ALA A 255 9.48 -19.62 4.89
CA ALA A 255 8.95 -18.34 4.41
C ALA A 255 8.62 -17.34 5.55
N SER A 256 9.00 -17.62 6.79
CA SER A 256 8.88 -16.69 7.93
C SER A 256 10.12 -15.78 8.00
N MET A 257 10.20 -14.79 7.10
CA MET A 257 11.38 -13.93 6.91
C MET A 257 11.19 -12.47 7.34
N THR A 258 9.98 -12.09 7.72
CA THR A 258 9.60 -10.75 8.18
C THR A 258 8.84 -10.82 9.50
N ILE A 259 8.69 -9.68 10.18
CA ILE A 259 7.84 -9.57 11.38
C ILE A 259 6.36 -9.59 10.99
N ASP A 260 6.04 -9.09 9.78
CA ASP A 260 4.68 -9.04 9.26
C ASP A 260 4.21 -10.41 8.76
N ALA A 261 3.16 -10.96 9.39
CA ALA A 261 2.60 -12.27 9.10
C ALA A 261 1.98 -12.36 7.70
N ARG A 262 1.38 -11.26 7.22
CA ARG A 262 0.73 -11.19 5.90
C ARG A 262 1.76 -11.20 4.78
N THR A 263 2.85 -10.48 4.95
CA THR A 263 4.01 -10.47 4.05
C THR A 263 4.67 -11.84 4.03
N ASN A 264 4.84 -12.48 5.19
CA ASN A 264 5.32 -13.85 5.26
C ASN A 264 4.42 -14.83 4.49
N ALA A 265 3.10 -14.71 4.64
CA ALA A 265 2.14 -15.50 3.88
C ALA A 265 2.26 -15.24 2.37
N PHE A 266 2.52 -13.99 1.97
CA PHE A 266 2.76 -13.67 0.56
C PHE A 266 4.09 -14.22 0.03
N ILE A 267 5.17 -14.19 0.81
CA ILE A 267 6.45 -14.81 0.46
C ILE A 267 6.27 -16.31 0.21
N ASP A 268 5.53 -16.98 1.08
CA ASP A 268 5.25 -18.40 1.00
C ASP A 268 4.40 -18.75 -0.22
N PHE A 269 3.39 -17.94 -0.49
CA PHE A 269 2.61 -18.00 -1.72
C PHE A 269 3.52 -17.93 -2.95
N LEU A 270 4.39 -16.92 -3.03
CA LEU A 270 5.24 -16.71 -4.19
C LEU A 270 6.26 -17.84 -4.37
N LEU A 271 6.84 -18.34 -3.28
CA LEU A 271 7.78 -19.46 -3.31
C LEU A 271 7.08 -20.72 -3.84
N GLN A 272 5.93 -21.08 -3.30
CA GLN A 272 5.21 -22.27 -3.72
C GLN A 272 4.68 -22.16 -5.16
N GLU A 273 4.14 -21.01 -5.54
CA GLU A 273 3.67 -20.78 -6.91
C GLU A 273 4.82 -20.84 -7.91
N PHE A 274 6.00 -20.32 -7.54
CA PHE A 274 7.20 -20.44 -8.36
C PHE A 274 7.69 -21.88 -8.45
N GLU A 275 7.82 -22.61 -7.34
CA GLU A 275 8.28 -24.01 -7.33
C GLU A 275 7.32 -24.91 -8.11
N TYR A 276 6.01 -24.67 -7.98
CA TYR A 276 4.97 -25.41 -8.71
C TYR A 276 5.08 -25.21 -10.22
N ARG A 277 5.27 -23.96 -10.68
CA ARG A 277 5.33 -23.65 -12.12
C ARG A 277 6.69 -23.94 -12.75
N SER A 278 7.76 -23.72 -12.00
CA SER A 278 9.13 -23.90 -12.50
C SER A 278 9.64 -25.33 -12.35
N GLY A 279 9.10 -26.11 -11.41
CA GLY A 279 9.60 -27.43 -11.04
C GLY A 279 10.95 -27.40 -10.29
N SER A 280 11.51 -26.22 -10.04
CA SER A 280 12.76 -26.03 -9.32
C SER A 280 12.49 -25.82 -7.83
N SER A 281 13.21 -26.52 -6.96
CA SER A 281 13.14 -26.23 -5.51
C SER A 281 14.01 -25.02 -5.18
N VAL A 282 13.38 -23.98 -4.65
CA VAL A 282 14.01 -22.69 -4.36
C VAL A 282 14.02 -22.39 -2.86
N SER A 283 13.16 -23.08 -2.09
CA SER A 283 13.03 -23.00 -0.65
C SER A 283 14.32 -23.26 0.14
N HIS A 284 15.29 -23.97 -0.45
CA HIS A 284 16.58 -24.26 0.17
C HIS A 284 17.64 -23.17 -0.09
N SER A 285 17.49 -22.32 -1.11
CA SER A 285 18.44 -21.26 -1.43
C SER A 285 18.19 -20.01 -0.58
N SER A 286 19.20 -19.58 0.19
CA SER A 286 19.13 -18.36 1.00
C SER A 286 18.99 -17.11 0.14
N GLU A 287 19.75 -17.04 -0.95
CA GLU A 287 19.74 -15.90 -1.88
C GLU A 287 18.39 -15.74 -2.58
N ALA A 288 17.80 -16.86 -3.01
CA ALA A 288 16.50 -16.85 -3.63
C ALA A 288 15.42 -16.39 -2.64
N LYS A 289 15.40 -16.97 -1.44
CA LYS A 289 14.49 -16.55 -0.36
C LYS A 289 14.59 -15.04 -0.07
N GLN A 290 15.79 -14.48 -0.06
CA GLN A 290 15.99 -13.05 0.12
C GLN A 290 15.41 -12.23 -1.05
N LYS A 291 15.55 -12.71 -2.29
CA LYS A 291 14.95 -12.07 -3.48
C LYS A 291 13.42 -12.09 -3.42
N PHE A 292 12.82 -13.22 -3.06
CA PHE A 292 11.37 -13.34 -2.85
C PHE A 292 10.86 -12.43 -1.73
N ARG A 293 11.59 -12.36 -0.61
CA ARG A 293 11.29 -11.43 0.50
C ARG A 293 11.27 -9.98 0.04
N ASN A 294 12.32 -9.53 -0.64
CA ASN A 294 12.42 -8.14 -1.09
C ASN A 294 11.32 -7.81 -2.10
N TYR A 295 11.00 -8.74 -3.00
CA TYR A 295 9.91 -8.59 -3.95
C TYR A 295 8.54 -8.50 -3.25
N ALA A 296 8.29 -9.38 -2.29
CA ALA A 296 7.07 -9.41 -1.51
C ALA A 296 6.87 -8.10 -0.73
N MET A 297 7.88 -7.62 0.00
CA MET A 297 7.82 -6.35 0.75
C MET A 297 7.43 -5.15 -0.12
N ARG A 298 7.87 -5.13 -1.38
CA ARG A 298 7.55 -4.04 -2.32
C ARG A 298 6.14 -4.17 -2.91
N THR A 299 5.65 -5.39 -3.07
CA THR A 299 4.47 -5.67 -3.89
C THR A 299 3.23 -5.99 -3.03
N GLU A 300 3.42 -6.49 -1.82
CA GLU A 300 2.37 -6.76 -0.84
C GLU A 300 1.46 -5.53 -0.60
N PRO A 301 1.98 -4.29 -0.44
CA PRO A 301 1.11 -3.13 -0.18
C PRO A 301 0.12 -2.82 -1.31
N SER A 302 0.39 -3.32 -2.54
CA SER A 302 -0.53 -3.19 -3.67
C SER A 302 -1.73 -4.15 -3.60
N LEU A 303 -1.64 -5.19 -2.76
CA LEU A 303 -2.72 -6.11 -2.45
C LEU A 303 -3.50 -5.56 -1.26
N LEU A 304 -4.46 -4.67 -1.51
CA LEU A 304 -5.27 -4.03 -0.47
C LEU A 304 -6.02 -5.06 0.39
N LYS A 305 -5.95 -4.90 1.72
CA LYS A 305 -6.64 -5.76 2.69
C LYS A 305 -8.15 -5.85 2.42
N GLY A 306 -8.68 -7.08 2.42
CA GLY A 306 -10.10 -7.34 2.14
C GLY A 306 -10.56 -7.11 0.68
N SER A 307 -9.66 -6.71 -0.23
CA SER A 307 -10.04 -6.47 -1.62
C SER A 307 -10.31 -7.79 -2.36
N LYS A 308 -11.45 -7.84 -3.07
CA LYS A 308 -11.78 -8.94 -4.00
C LYS A 308 -11.04 -8.82 -5.33
N GLN A 309 -10.42 -7.68 -5.61
CA GLN A 309 -9.72 -7.45 -6.86
C GLN A 309 -8.48 -8.35 -6.96
N THR A 310 -8.45 -9.20 -7.99
CA THR A 310 -7.30 -10.06 -8.28
C THR A 310 -6.25 -9.26 -9.01
N VAL A 311 -5.04 -9.19 -8.44
CA VAL A 311 -3.87 -8.63 -9.09
C VAL A 311 -3.15 -9.76 -9.82
N ARG A 312 -2.78 -9.54 -11.09
CA ARG A 312 -1.98 -10.46 -11.90
C ARG A 312 -0.64 -9.81 -12.22
N ARG A 313 0.47 -10.53 -12.01
CA ARG A 313 1.82 -10.05 -12.30
C ARG A 313 2.67 -11.13 -12.95
N VAL A 314 3.58 -10.68 -13.81
CA VAL A 314 4.59 -11.49 -14.48
C VAL A 314 5.91 -10.74 -14.38
N GLU A 315 6.90 -11.34 -13.74
CA GLU A 315 8.28 -10.86 -13.70
C GLU A 315 9.13 -11.79 -14.56
N LEU A 316 9.70 -11.26 -15.64
CA LEU A 316 10.52 -12.04 -16.56
C LEU A 316 11.88 -12.35 -15.94
N ALA A 317 12.38 -13.57 -16.14
CA ALA A 317 13.69 -14.03 -15.65
C ALA A 317 13.93 -13.71 -14.15
N PHE A 318 12.90 -13.91 -13.32
CA PHE A 318 12.93 -13.59 -11.90
C PHE A 318 13.98 -14.40 -11.14
N TRP A 319 14.10 -15.70 -11.37
CA TRP A 319 15.11 -16.53 -10.71
C TRP A 319 15.62 -17.62 -11.65
N ASP A 320 16.94 -17.76 -11.76
CA ASP A 320 17.60 -18.79 -12.58
C ASP A 320 17.08 -18.82 -14.04
N GLY A 321 16.88 -17.64 -14.64
CA GLY A 321 16.35 -17.49 -15.99
C GLY A 321 14.86 -17.82 -16.15
N ARG A 322 14.12 -18.07 -15.06
CA ARG A 322 12.69 -18.43 -15.10
C ARG A 322 11.81 -17.29 -14.62
N ASP A 323 10.64 -17.18 -15.24
CA ASP A 323 9.66 -16.16 -14.91
C ASP A 323 8.93 -16.45 -13.59
N LEU A 324 8.62 -15.41 -12.83
CA LEU A 324 7.68 -15.47 -11.73
C LEU A 324 6.32 -14.96 -12.21
N ARG A 325 5.32 -15.84 -12.25
CA ARG A 325 3.94 -15.52 -12.64
C ARG A 325 3.01 -15.84 -11.50
N TRP A 326 2.18 -14.87 -11.11
CA TRP A 326 1.24 -15.07 -10.03
C TRP A 326 -0.03 -14.24 -10.18
N SER A 327 -1.10 -14.73 -9.57
CA SER A 327 -2.34 -13.97 -9.42
C SER A 327 -2.95 -14.18 -8.05
N LEU A 328 -3.23 -13.08 -7.35
CA LEU A 328 -3.75 -13.12 -5.99
C LEU A 328 -4.59 -11.87 -5.70
N SER A 329 -5.67 -12.03 -4.93
CA SER A 329 -6.43 -10.92 -4.37
C SER A 329 -6.04 -10.68 -2.92
N GLY A 330 -6.22 -9.45 -2.42
CA GLY A 330 -5.94 -9.14 -1.02
C GLY A 330 -6.78 -9.98 -0.06
N MET A 331 -8.03 -10.26 -0.40
CA MET A 331 -8.89 -11.16 0.37
C MET A 331 -8.39 -12.61 0.39
N ALA A 332 -7.84 -13.12 -0.73
CA ALA A 332 -7.24 -14.44 -0.76
C ALA A 332 -5.97 -14.50 0.10
N LEU A 333 -5.14 -13.46 0.06
CA LEU A 333 -3.96 -13.33 0.91
C LEU A 333 -4.33 -13.26 2.40
N ASP A 334 -5.39 -12.54 2.76
CA ASP A 334 -5.91 -12.48 4.14
C ASP A 334 -6.33 -13.86 4.65
N ARG A 335 -7.12 -14.59 3.85
CA ARG A 335 -7.53 -15.97 4.19
C ARG A 335 -6.32 -16.88 4.33
N TYR A 336 -5.32 -16.72 3.46
CA TYR A 336 -4.11 -17.51 3.53
C TYR A 336 -3.29 -17.21 4.79
N THR A 337 -3.16 -15.93 5.14
CA THR A 337 -2.50 -15.47 6.37
C THR A 337 -3.16 -16.09 7.59
N GLN A 338 -4.49 -16.04 7.69
CA GLN A 338 -5.23 -16.66 8.79
C GLN A 338 -5.02 -18.18 8.86
N ARG A 339 -5.07 -18.86 7.71
CA ARG A 339 -4.86 -20.32 7.65
C ARG A 339 -3.47 -20.72 8.13
N ARG A 340 -2.43 -19.97 7.73
CA ARG A 340 -1.06 -20.21 8.15
C ARG A 340 -0.87 -19.98 9.65
N GLU A 341 -1.42 -18.89 10.18
CA GLU A 341 -1.38 -18.61 11.62
C GLU A 341 -2.11 -19.68 12.45
N ASN A 342 -3.22 -20.23 11.93
CA ASN A 342 -3.94 -21.32 12.58
C ASN A 342 -3.18 -22.66 12.51
N PHE A 343 -2.52 -22.95 11.39
CA PHE A 343 -1.66 -24.13 11.24
C PHE A 343 -0.57 -24.19 12.32
N TRP A 344 0.01 -23.03 12.69
CA TRP A 344 1.00 -22.95 13.77
C TRP A 344 0.40 -23.07 15.18
N LYS A 345 -0.90 -22.80 15.33
CA LYS A 345 -1.62 -22.90 16.61
C LYS A 345 -2.22 -24.30 16.86
N GLY A 346 -2.11 -25.22 15.91
CA GLY A 346 -2.61 -26.59 16.07
C GLY A 346 -4.14 -26.69 16.12
N ILE A 347 -4.84 -25.71 15.55
CA ILE A 347 -6.30 -25.66 15.35
C ILE A 347 -6.56 -25.84 13.86
#